data_AF-A0A1M6HTY6-F1
#
_entry.id   AF-A0A1M6HTY6-F1
#
_cell.length_a   1.000
_cell.length_b   1.000
_cell.length_c   1.000
_cell.angle_alpha   90.00
_cell.angle_beta   90.00
_cell.angle_gamma   90.00
#
_symmetry.space_group_name_H-M   'P 1'
#
loop_
_entity.id
_entity.type
_entity.pdbx_description
1 polymer ?
#
loop_
_entity_poly.entity_id
_entity_poly.type
_entity_poly.pdbx_seq_one_letter_code
_entity_poly.pdbx_strand_id
1 'polypeptide(L)' 'MLTYIKESIDELKNNVTLPPREESTNLMVVVAVFSIIFALATWGVDTLLGELILLYFNSIIN' A
#
# COMPACT_ATOMS: atom_id res chain seq x y z
N MET A 1 23.17 23.20 -1.17
CA MET A 1 22.37 21.97 -1.16
C MET A 1 22.82 20.99 -0.08
N LEU A 2 24.11 20.60 -0.02
CA LEU A 2 24.64 19.75 1.06
C LEU A 2 24.36 20.27 2.49
N THR A 3 24.43 21.59 2.69
CA THR A 3 24.12 22.24 3.98
C THR A 3 22.65 22.09 4.37
N TYR A 4 21.73 22.26 3.42
CA TYR A 4 20.29 22.10 3.65
C TYR A 4 19.93 20.67 4.06
N ILE A 5 20.51 19.65 3.42
CA ILE A 5 20.26 18.26 3.80
C ILE A 5 20.71 18.00 5.24
N LYS A 6 21.86 18.55 5.65
CA LYS A 6 22.35 18.42 7.03
C LYS A 6 21.43 19.13 8.02
N GLU A 7 21.02 20.35 7.70
CA GLU A 7 20.11 21.16 8.52
C GLU A 7 18.74 20.49 8.67
N SER A 8 18.18 19.93 7.59
CA SER A 8 16.92 19.17 7.63
C SER A 8 17.05 17.88 8.46
N ILE A 9 18.19 17.18 8.45
CA ILE A 9 18.40 15.98 9.29
C ILE A 9 18.50 16.37 10.77
N ASP A 10 19.22 17.46 11.08
CA ASP A 10 19.31 17.98 12.45
C ASP A 10 17.95 18.47 12.96
N GLU A 11 17.15 19.13 12.12
CA GLU A 11 15.78 19.54 12.46
C GLU A 11 14.88 18.34 12.76
N LEU A 12 14.90 17.32 11.89
CA LEU A 12 14.09 16.12 12.06
C LEU A 12 14.48 15.37 13.34
N LYS A 13 15.77 15.25 13.64
CA LYS A 13 16.24 14.51 14.82
C LYS A 13 15.92 15.23 16.13
N ASN A 14 15.89 16.56 16.13
CA ASN A 14 15.66 17.36 17.34
C ASN A 14 14.17 17.72 17.57
N ASN A 15 13.36 17.82 16.52
CA ASN A 15 11.96 18.24 16.62
C ASN A 15 10.94 17.12 16.33
N VAL A 16 11.38 15.94 15.88
CA VAL A 16 10.50 14.79 15.65
C VAL A 16 10.86 13.66 16.59
N THR A 17 9.90 13.24 17.40
CA THR A 17 10.02 12.05 18.23
C THR A 17 9.63 10.82 17.43
N LEU A 18 10.60 9.96 17.14
CA LEU A 18 10.32 8.66 16.53
C LEU A 18 9.64 7.74 17.55
N PRO A 19 8.61 6.98 17.15
CA PRO A 19 7.99 6.01 18.03
C PRO A 19 8.99 4.90 18.39
N PRO A 20 8.83 4.25 19.55
CA PRO A 20 9.63 3.10 19.91
C PRO A 20 9.51 1.99 18.85
N ARG A 21 10.57 1.17 18.76
CA ARG A 21 10.66 0.11 17.73
C ARG A 21 9.50 -0.88 17.81
N GLU A 22 8.98 -1.11 19.00
CA GLU A 22 7.86 -2.04 19.23
C GLU A 22 6.56 -1.52 18.63
N GLU A 23 6.21 -0.24 18.88
CA GLU A 23 5.02 0.39 18.32
C GLU A 23 5.08 0.48 16.79
N SER A 24 6.23 0.90 16.25
CA SER A 24 6.43 0.96 14.79
C SER A 24 6.35 -0.42 14.13
N THR A 25 6.83 -1.48 14.79
CA THR A 25 6.71 -2.85 14.28
C THR A 25 5.26 -3.32 14.27
N ASN A 26 4.49 -3.02 15.33
CA ASN A 26 3.07 -3.37 15.38
C ASN A 26 2.30 -2.71 14.21
N LEU A 27 2.50 -1.40 14.02
CA LEU A 27 1.90 -0.66 12.91
C LEU A 27 2.33 -1.21 11.54
N MET A 28 3.61 -1.58 11.38
CA MET A 28 4.12 -2.20 10.15
C MET A 28 3.37 -3.50 9.83
N VAL A 29 3.17 -4.37 10.83
CA VAL A 29 2.47 -5.64 10.65
C VAL A 29 1.02 -5.40 10.24
N VAL A 30 0.33 -4.45 10.87
CA VAL A 30 -1.04 -4.08 10.50
C VAL A 30 -1.11 -3.66 9.03
N VAL A 31 -0.24 -2.76 8.59
CA VAL A 31 -0.19 -2.31 7.18
C VAL A 31 0.12 -3.46 6.23
N ALA A 32 1.04 -4.37 6.59
CA ALA A 32 1.38 -5.52 5.76
C ALA A 32 0.19 -6.47 5.56
N VAL A 33 -0.56 -6.75 6.62
CA VAL A 33 -1.78 -7.59 6.55
C VAL A 33 -2.82 -6.97 5.64
N PHE A 34 -3.13 -5.67 5.81
CA PHE A 34 -4.08 -4.99 4.93
C PHE A 34 -3.62 -4.98 3.48
N SER A 35 -2.32 -4.78 3.22
CA SER A 35 -1.76 -4.79 1.87
C SER A 35 -1.97 -6.13 1.17
N ILE A 36 -1.79 -7.25 1.88
CA ILE A 36 -2.04 -8.61 1.36
C ILE A 36 -3.53 -8.80 1.06
N ILE A 37 -4.41 -8.40 1.99
CA ILE A 37 -5.86 -8.52 1.81
C ILE A 37 -6.32 -7.71 0.59
N PHE A 38 -5.86 -6.47 0.45
CA PHE A 38 -6.21 -5.63 -0.69
C PHE A 38 -5.67 -6.20 -2.01
N ALA A 39 -4.45 -6.75 -2.03
CA ALA A 39 -3.90 -7.39 -3.22
C ALA A 39 -4.74 -8.60 -3.67
N LEU A 40 -5.22 -9.42 -2.73
CA LEU A 40 -6.13 -10.53 -3.03
C LEU A 40 -7.50 -10.04 -3.49
N ALA A 41 -8.00 -8.96 -2.90
CA ALA A 41 -9.27 -8.37 -3.31
C ALA A 41 -9.20 -7.80 -4.73
N THR A 42 -8.15 -7.07 -5.08
CA THR A 42 -7.96 -6.54 -6.45
C THR A 42 -7.80 -7.69 -7.45
N TRP A 43 -7.03 -8.72 -7.11
CA TRP A 43 -6.91 -9.91 -7.95
C TRP A 43 -8.26 -10.60 -8.19
N GLY A 44 -9.09 -10.72 -7.15
CA GLY A 44 -10.45 -11.26 -7.26
C GLY A 44 -11.34 -10.41 -8.17
N VAL A 45 -11.32 -9.09 -8.01
CA VAL A 45 -12.07 -8.15 -8.85
C VAL A 45 -11.64 -8.26 -10.32
N ASP A 46 -10.34 -8.27 -10.59
CA ASP A 46 -9.80 -8.35 -11.95
C ASP A 46 -10.27 -9.64 -12.66
N THR A 47 -10.24 -10.76 -11.93
CA THR A 47 -10.67 -12.07 -12.46
C THR A 47 -12.18 -12.10 -12.73
N LEU A 48 -12.99 -11.68 -11.76
CA LEU A 48 -14.46 -11.69 -11.87
C LEU A 48 -14.95 -10.76 -12.97
N LEU A 49 -14.39 -9.55 -13.07
CA LEU A 49 -14.75 -8.63 -14.13
C LEU A 49 -14.32 -9.14 -15.50
N GLY A 50 -13.15 -9.78 -15.60
CA GLY A 50 -12.70 -10.42 -16.83
C GLY A 50 -13.69 -11.49 -17.32
N GLU A 51 -14.11 -12.40 -16.44
CA GLU A 51 -15.09 -13.43 -16.77
C GLU A 51 -16.46 -12.86 -17.15
N LEU A 52 -16.95 -11.85 -16.42
CA LEU A 52 -18.22 -11.19 -16.72
C LEU A 52 -18.20 -10.52 -18.09
N ILE A 53 -17.10 -9.85 -18.44
CA ILE A 53 -16.92 -9.22 -19.75
C ILE A 53 -16.92 -10.28 -20.85
N LEU A 54 -16.18 -11.39 -20.68
CA LEU A 54 -16.16 -12.48 -21.64
C LEU A 54 -17.56 -13.08 -21.84
N LEU A 55 -18.32 -13.30 -20.76
CA LEU A 55 -19.68 -13.81 -20.82
C LEU A 55 -20.62 -12.83 -21.56
N TYR A 56 -20.50 -11.53 -21.28
CA TYR A 56 -21.26 -10.48 -21.95
C TYR A 56 -21.01 -10.49 -23.46
N PHE A 57 -19.75 -10.51 -23.89
CA PHE A 57 -19.41 -10.50 -25.31
C PHE A 57 -19.78 -11.81 -26.03
N ASN A 58 -19.58 -12.97 -25.39
CA ASN A 58 -20.02 -14.25 -25.95
C ASN A 58 -21.55 -14.30 -26.11
N SER A 59 -22.33 -13.71 -25.20
CA SER A 59 -23.79 -13.74 -25.29
C SER A 59 -24.38 -12.78 -26.32
N ILE A 60 -23.60 -11.79 -26.78
CA ILE A 60 -24.05 -10.74 -27.71
C ILE A 60 -23.53 -10.96 -29.13
N ILE A 61 -22.28 -11.42 -29.27
CA ILE A 61 -21.61 -11.55 -30.58
C ILE A 61 -21.83 -12.94 -31.19
N ASN A 62 -22.00 -13.98 -30.37
CA ASN A 62 -22.31 -15.35 -30.82
C ASN A 62 -23.80 -15.64 -30.65
#